data_AF-C0JAB0-F1
#
_entry.id   AF-C0JAB0-F1
#
_cell.length_a   1.000
_cell.length_b   1.000
_cell.length_c   1.000
_cell.angle_alpha   90.00
_cell.angle_beta   90.00
_cell.angle_gamma   90.00
#
_symmetry.space_group_name_H-M   'P 1'
#
loop_
_entity.id
_entity.type
_entity.pdbx_description
1 polymer ?
#
loop_
_entity_poly.entity_id
_entity_poly.type
_entity_poly.pdbx_seq_one_letter_code
_entity_poly.pdbx_strand_id
1 'polypeptide(L)'
;MTPEEADFMRLLEAELYKFNSFFAEKEEDFMVLIGCRAVEQELQDRVARAAARESKEELMRVRKVIVDFHGEMVLLENYSALNYTGLVKILKKYDKRTGALIRLPLIQKVLQQPFFTTDLL
;
A
#
# COMPACT_ATOMS: atom_id res chain seq x y z
N MET A 1 30.19 10.94 6.10
CA MET A 1 29.27 9.99 6.76
C MET A 1 30.03 9.30 7.85
N THR A 2 29.56 9.34 9.09
CA THR A 2 30.21 8.58 10.19
C THR A 2 29.85 7.09 10.07
N PRO A 3 30.60 6.17 10.71
CA PRO A 3 30.24 4.75 10.73
C PRO A 3 28.81 4.50 11.25
N GLU A 4 28.40 5.22 12.30
CA GLU A 4 27.06 5.12 12.89
C GLU A 4 25.98 5.62 11.94
N GLU A 5 26.27 6.69 11.19
CA GLU A 5 25.37 7.21 10.16
C GLU A 5 25.21 6.21 9.02
N ALA A 6 26.31 5.58 8.57
CA ALA A 6 26.27 4.53 7.54
C ALA A 6 25.46 3.31 8.00
N ASP A 7 25.62 2.89 9.25
CA ASP A 7 24.86 1.78 9.83
C ASP A 7 23.37 2.10 9.96
N PHE A 8 23.03 3.32 10.41
CA PHE A 8 21.64 3.77 10.46
C PHE A 8 21.00 3.80 9.06
N MET A 9 21.72 4.32 8.08
CA MET A 9 21.27 4.37 6.68
C MET A 9 21.04 2.97 6.11
N ARG A 10 21.95 2.03 6.36
CA ARG A 10 21.80 0.63 5.93
C ARG A 10 20.54 -0.02 6.51
N LEU A 11 20.26 0.20 7.80
CA LEU A 11 19.04 -0.31 8.44
C LEU A 11 17.78 0.35 7.87
N LEU A 12 17.83 1.66 7.61
CA LEU A 12 16.72 2.38 7.02
C LEU A 12 16.42 1.89 5.59
N GLU A 13 17.44 1.64 4.79
CA GLU A 13 17.29 1.12 3.43
C GLU A 13 16.72 -0.30 3.41
N ALA A 14 17.10 -1.15 4.37
CA ALA A 14 16.51 -2.48 4.52
C ALA A 14 15.00 -2.41 4.87
N GLU A 15 14.61 -1.47 5.72
CA GLU A 15 13.20 -1.23 6.03
C GLU A 15 12.43 -0.68 4.82
N LEU A 16 13.00 0.25 4.06
CA LEU A 16 12.39 0.75 2.82
C LEU A 16 12.21 -0.34 1.78
N TYR A 17 13.21 -1.21 1.61
CA TYR A 17 13.10 -2.37 0.72
C TYR A 17 11.94 -3.27 1.15
N LYS A 18 11.84 -3.60 2.45
CA LYS A 18 10.74 -4.39 2.99
C LYS A 18 9.37 -3.74 2.72
N PHE A 19 9.24 -2.43 2.91
CA PHE A 19 7.98 -1.71 2.65
C PHE A 19 7.59 -1.77 1.18
N ASN A 20 8.54 -1.49 0.29
CA ASN A 20 8.32 -1.51 -1.15
C ASN A 20 7.98 -2.91 -1.67
N SER A 21 8.70 -3.94 -1.22
CA SER A 21 8.42 -5.32 -1.65
C SER A 21 7.03 -5.77 -1.24
N PHE A 22 6.62 -5.52 0.01
CA PHE A 22 5.28 -5.84 0.47
C PHE A 22 4.20 -5.06 -0.30
N PHE A 23 4.41 -3.76 -0.50
CA PHE A 23 3.44 -2.94 -1.21
C PHE A 23 3.29 -3.38 -2.67
N ALA A 24 4.39 -3.58 -3.39
CA ALA A 24 4.39 -3.97 -4.80
C ALA A 24 3.69 -5.33 -5.02
N GLU A 25 3.92 -6.30 -4.14
CA GLU A 25 3.24 -7.61 -4.19
C GLU A 25 1.72 -7.44 -4.04
N LYS A 26 1.28 -6.59 -3.09
CA LYS A 26 -0.15 -6.31 -2.89
C LYS A 26 -0.79 -5.48 -3.99
N GLU A 27 -0.04 -4.55 -4.55
CA GLU A 27 -0.47 -3.78 -5.70
C GLU A 27 -0.69 -4.69 -6.91
N GLU A 28 0.23 -5.62 -7.17
CA GLU A 28 0.10 -6.61 -8.25
C GLU A 28 -1.13 -7.51 -8.06
N ASP A 29 -1.37 -8.02 -6.84
CA ASP A 29 -2.59 -8.77 -6.50
C ASP A 29 -3.86 -8.00 -6.90
N PHE A 30 -3.90 -6.69 -6.62
CA PHE A 30 -5.05 -5.83 -6.95
C PHE A 30 -5.14 -5.52 -8.44
N MET A 31 -4.02 -5.25 -9.11
CA MET A 31 -3.98 -5.02 -10.56
C MET A 31 -4.45 -6.25 -11.34
N VAL A 32 -4.06 -7.46 -10.91
CA VAL A 32 -4.54 -8.70 -11.52
C VAL A 32 -6.05 -8.87 -11.31
N LEU A 33 -6.57 -8.56 -10.11
CA LEU A 33 -8.00 -8.66 -9.85
C LEU A 33 -8.84 -7.68 -10.70
N ILE A 34 -8.40 -6.42 -10.78
CA ILE A 34 -9.11 -5.35 -11.51
C ILE A 34 -8.91 -5.50 -13.03
N GLY A 35 -7.68 -5.78 -13.47
CA GLY A 35 -7.30 -5.82 -14.89
C GLY A 35 -7.71 -7.10 -15.62
N CYS A 36 -8.02 -8.18 -14.89
CA CYS A 36 -8.51 -9.40 -15.50
C CYS A 36 -9.96 -9.22 -15.97
N ARG A 37 -10.14 -8.92 -17.26
CA ARG A 37 -11.47 -8.79 -17.91
C ARG A 37 -12.40 -9.98 -17.62
N ALA A 38 -11.84 -11.18 -17.42
CA ALA A 38 -12.63 -12.35 -17.07
C ALA A 38 -13.24 -12.26 -15.67
N VAL A 39 -12.53 -11.67 -14.70
CA VAL A 39 -13.04 -11.42 -13.34
C VAL A 39 -14.10 -10.32 -13.38
N GLU A 40 -13.86 -9.24 -14.12
CA GLU A 40 -14.83 -8.16 -14.30
C GLU A 40 -16.12 -8.68 -14.96
N GLN A 41 -16.01 -9.45 -16.05
CA GLN A 41 -17.15 -10.06 -16.74
C GLN A 41 -17.91 -11.04 -15.84
N GLU A 42 -17.22 -11.93 -15.12
CA GLU A 42 -17.91 -12.85 -14.20
C GLU A 42 -18.62 -12.10 -13.07
N LEU A 43 -18.04 -11.00 -12.56
CA LEU A 43 -18.70 -10.17 -11.55
C LEU A 43 -19.96 -9.51 -12.13
N GLN A 44 -19.86 -8.92 -13.32
CA GLN A 44 -21.00 -8.31 -14.03
C GLN A 44 -22.10 -9.34 -14.31
N ASP A 45 -21.73 -10.54 -14.77
CA ASP A 45 -22.66 -11.63 -15.04
C ASP A 45 -23.34 -12.12 -13.77
N ARG A 46 -22.62 -12.22 -12.65
CA ARG A 46 -23.20 -12.56 -11.35
C ARG A 46 -24.19 -11.50 -10.88
N VAL A 47 -23.88 -10.22 -11.07
CA VAL A 47 -24.83 -9.12 -10.77
C VAL A 47 -26.07 -9.24 -11.66
N ALA A 48 -25.90 -9.41 -12.97
CA ALA A 48 -27.00 -9.50 -13.92
C ALA A 48 -27.92 -10.71 -13.63
N ARG A 49 -27.34 -11.88 -13.34
CA ARG A 49 -28.09 -13.08 -12.97
C ARG A 49 -28.86 -12.90 -11.66
N ALA A 50 -28.22 -12.32 -10.65
CA ALA A 50 -28.84 -12.09 -9.35
C ALA A 50 -29.99 -11.07 -9.44
N ALA A 51 -29.83 -10.02 -10.24
CA ALA A 51 -30.86 -9.03 -10.51
C ALA A 51 -32.05 -9.62 -11.29
N ALA A 52 -31.77 -10.41 -12.33
CA ALA A 52 -32.81 -11.08 -13.13
C ALA A 52 -33.64 -12.09 -12.33
N ARG A 53 -33.04 -12.69 -11.29
CA ARG A 53 -33.70 -13.66 -10.40
C ARG A 53 -34.31 -13.03 -9.15
N GLU A 54 -34.19 -11.72 -8.96
CA GLU A 54 -34.51 -11.01 -7.72
C GLU A 54 -33.91 -11.66 -6.45
N SER A 55 -32.79 -12.39 -6.59
CA SER A 55 -32.18 -13.11 -5.47
C SER A 55 -31.36 -12.15 -4.63
N LYS A 56 -31.95 -11.69 -3.53
CA LYS A 56 -31.29 -10.83 -2.53
C LYS A 56 -30.04 -11.47 -1.96
N GLU A 57 -30.04 -12.80 -1.80
CA GLU A 57 -28.90 -13.55 -1.25
C GLU A 57 -27.69 -13.53 -2.21
N GLU A 58 -27.92 -13.69 -3.52
CA GLU A 58 -26.86 -13.59 -4.52
C GLU A 58 -26.32 -12.16 -4.62
N LEU A 59 -27.19 -11.14 -4.61
CA LEU A 59 -26.78 -9.75 -4.59
C LEU A 59 -25.95 -9.40 -3.34
N MET A 60 -26.35 -9.90 -2.17
CA MET A 60 -25.60 -9.69 -0.93
C MET A 60 -24.22 -10.36 -0.96
N ARG A 61 -24.09 -11.54 -1.58
CA ARG A 61 -22.79 -12.20 -1.77
C ARG A 61 -21.87 -11.39 -2.66
N VAL A 62 -22.39 -10.85 -3.77
CA VAL A 62 -21.60 -10.00 -4.66
C VAL A 62 -21.17 -8.70 -3.96
N ARG A 63 -22.10 -8.05 -3.26
CA ARG A 63 -21.81 -6.86 -2.46
C ARG A 63 -20.71 -7.11 -1.44
N LYS A 64 -20.76 -8.26 -0.74
CA LYS A 64 -19.73 -8.62 0.24
C LYS A 64 -18.35 -8.68 -0.39
N VAL A 65 -18.20 -9.33 -1.55
CA VAL A 65 -16.91 -9.42 -2.27
C VAL A 65 -16.35 -8.03 -2.59
N ILE A 66 -17.20 -7.11 -3.07
CA ILE A 66 -16.78 -5.74 -3.40
C ILE A 66 -16.35 -4.97 -2.15
N VAL A 67 -17.10 -5.09 -1.06
CA VAL A 67 -16.78 -4.41 0.21
C VAL A 67 -15.50 -4.97 0.83
N ASP A 68 -15.32 -6.29 0.83
CA ASP A 68 -14.12 -6.95 1.34
C ASP A 68 -12.89 -6.50 0.54
N PHE A 69 -12.99 -6.45 -0.80
CA PHE A 69 -11.93 -5.95 -1.67
C PHE A 69 -11.58 -4.48 -1.40
N HIS A 70 -12.59 -3.62 -1.25
CA HIS A 70 -12.36 -2.22 -0.85
C HIS A 70 -11.67 -2.12 0.51
N GLY A 71 -12.03 -2.97 1.47
CA GLY A 71 -11.38 -3.04 2.77
C GLY A 71 -9.88 -3.34 2.65
N GLU A 72 -9.50 -4.31 1.81
CA GLU A 72 -8.09 -4.64 1.54
C GLU A 72 -7.33 -3.45 0.93
N MET A 73 -7.93 -2.70 -0.01
CA MET A 73 -7.30 -1.50 -0.57
C MET A 73 -7.07 -0.41 0.49
N VAL A 74 -8.07 -0.15 1.34
CA VAL A 74 -7.95 0.84 2.44
C VAL A 74 -6.87 0.40 3.45
N LEU A 75 -6.75 -0.91 3.72
CA LEU A 75 -5.69 -1.42 4.58
C LEU A 75 -4.30 -1.18 3.99
N LEU A 76 -4.14 -1.29 2.66
CA LEU A 76 -2.89 -1.00 1.98
C LEU A 76 -2.55 0.51 2.02
N GLU A 77 -3.52 1.39 1.83
CA GLU A 77 -3.31 2.85 2.01
C GLU A 77 -2.88 3.17 3.46
N ASN A 78 -3.52 2.54 4.44
CA ASN A 78 -3.18 2.71 5.84
C ASN A 78 -1.76 2.18 6.15
N TYR A 79 -1.36 1.07 5.52
CA TYR A 79 0.01 0.58 5.59
C TYR A 79 1.01 1.65 5.13
N SER A 80 0.77 2.27 3.98
CA SER A 80 1.61 3.36 3.46
C SER A 80 1.68 4.55 4.43
N ALA A 81 0.54 5.02 4.91
CA ALA A 81 0.45 6.17 5.81
C ALA A 81 1.17 5.94 7.16
N LEU A 82 1.01 4.75 7.74
CA LEU A 82 1.64 4.39 9.02
C LEU A 82 3.16 4.26 8.87
N ASN A 83 3.63 3.57 7.83
CA ASN A 83 5.07 3.40 7.58
C ASN A 83 5.76 4.74 7.27
N TYR A 84 5.14 5.59 6.45
CA TYR A 84 5.64 6.95 6.20
C TYR A 84 5.73 7.77 7.49
N THR A 85 4.68 7.74 8.32
CA THR A 85 4.69 8.42 9.62
C THR A 85 5.80 7.89 10.53
N GLY A 86 6.02 6.57 10.54
CA GLY A 86 7.13 5.93 11.25
C GLY A 86 8.50 6.45 10.80
N LEU A 87 8.72 6.53 9.49
CA LEU A 87 9.95 7.04 8.87
C LEU A 87 10.19 8.51 9.26
N VAL A 88 9.19 9.38 9.11
CA VAL A 88 9.30 10.79 9.51
C VAL A 88 9.68 10.91 10.99
N LYS A 89 9.07 10.10 11.86
CA LYS A 89 9.33 10.11 13.31
C LYS A 89 10.74 9.63 13.65
N ILE A 90 11.22 8.54 13.04
CA ILE A 90 12.56 8.01 13.34
C ILE A 90 13.65 8.93 12.81
N LEU A 91 13.49 9.49 11.61
CA LEU A 91 14.41 10.48 11.04
C LEU A 91 14.50 11.73 11.92
N LYS A 92 13.34 12.27 12.34
CA LYS A 92 13.30 13.40 13.29
C LYS A 92 14.02 13.07 14.61
N LYS A 93 13.88 11.83 15.10
CA LYS A 93 14.55 11.39 16.32
C LYS A 93 16.06 11.29 16.13
N TYR A 94 16.51 10.76 14.99
CA TYR A 94 17.92 10.65 14.63
C TYR A 94 18.58 12.03 14.56
N ASP A 95 18.00 12.95 13.79
CA ASP A 95 18.48 14.34 13.68
C ASP A 95 18.59 15.02 15.06
N LYS A 96 17.55 14.88 15.90
CA LYS A 96 17.53 15.48 17.24
C LYS A 96 18.64 14.92 18.16
N ARG A 97 19.02 13.65 18.02
CA ARG A 97 20.02 13.01 18.89
C ARG A 97 21.45 13.23 18.41
N THR A 98 21.66 13.26 17.10
CA THR A 98 23.00 13.30 16.50
C THR A 98 23.39 14.69 16.02
N GLY A 99 22.42 15.60 15.83
CA GLY A 99 22.65 16.87 15.14
C GLY A 99 22.84 16.73 13.63
N ALA A 100 22.80 15.50 13.10
CA ALA A 100 22.84 15.25 11.66
C ALA A 100 21.55 15.80 11.02
N LEU A 101 21.65 16.46 9.87
CA LEU A 101 20.50 17.05 9.16
C LEU A 101 20.09 16.16 7.97
N ILE A 102 19.87 14.87 8.23
CA ILE A 102 19.65 13.87 7.16
C ILE A 102 18.18 13.68 6.79
N ARG A 103 17.24 14.15 7.62
CA ARG A 103 15.81 13.95 7.41
C ARG A 103 15.31 14.49 6.07
N LEU A 104 15.66 15.73 5.71
CA LEU A 104 15.11 16.39 4.52
C LEU A 104 15.42 15.62 3.23
N PRO A 105 16.69 15.29 2.90
CA PRO A 105 16.99 14.55 1.68
C PRO A 105 16.37 13.14 1.70
N LEU A 106 16.29 12.50 2.86
CA LEU A 106 15.67 11.17 2.97
C LEU A 106 14.16 11.19 2.75
N ILE A 107 13.45 12.20 3.26
CA ILE A 107 12.02 12.35 2.99
C ILE A 107 11.78 12.56 1.50
N GLN A 108 12.58 13.37 0.81
CA GLN A 108 12.44 13.54 -0.64
C GLN A 108 12.61 12.21 -1.40
N LYS A 109 13.57 11.37 -0.99
CA LYS A 109 13.74 10.01 -1.55
C LYS A 109 12.53 9.12 -1.26
N VAL A 110 11.99 9.19 -0.04
CA VAL A 110 10.83 8.40 0.42
C VAL A 110 9.55 8.74 -0.36
N LEU A 111 9.33 10.02 -0.69
CA LEU A 111 8.17 10.46 -1.45
C LEU A 111 8.11 9.90 -2.89
N GLN A 112 9.20 9.29 -3.36
CA GLN A 112 9.32 8.65 -4.68
C GLN A 112 9.40 7.13 -4.58
N GLN A 113 9.15 6.55 -3.39
CA GLN A 113 9.20 5.10 -3.21
C GLN A 113 7.83 4.49 -3.50
N PRO A 114 7.79 3.28 -4.11
CA PRO A 114 6.56 2.57 -4.43
C PRO A 114 5.55 2.50 -3.29
N PHE A 115 5.99 2.23 -2.05
CA PHE A 115 5.05 2.13 -0.93
C PHE A 115 4.33 3.45 -0.59
N PHE A 116 4.81 4.59 -1.11
CA PHE A 116 4.23 5.92 -0.88
C PHE A 116 3.55 6.49 -2.12
N THR A 117 4.07 6.20 -3.31
CA THR A 117 3.48 6.61 -4.58
C THR A 117 2.49 5.56 -5.04
N THR A 118 1.20 5.82 -4.86
CA THR A 118 0.14 4.95 -5.39
C THR A 118 -0.20 5.38 -6.81
N ASP A 119 0.02 4.51 -7.80
CA ASP A 119 -0.42 4.75 -9.20
C ASP A 119 -1.90 4.36 -9.43
N LEU A 120 -2.58 3.84 -8.39
CA LEU A 120 -3.97 3.36 -8.42
C LEU A 120 -5.05 4.45 -8.21
N LEU A 121 -4.68 5.72 -8.02
CA LEU A 121 -5.62 6.84 -7.79
C LEU A 121 -5.58 7.89 -8.91
#